data_AF-Q3T487-F1
#
_entry.id   AF-Q3T487-F1
#
_cell.length_a   1.000
_cell.length_b   1.000
_cell.length_c   1.000
_cell.angle_alpha   90.00
_cell.angle_beta   90.00
_cell.angle_gamma   90.00
#
_symmetry.space_group_name_H-M   'P 1'
#
loop_
_entity.id
_entity.type
_entity.pdbx_description
1 polymer ?
#
loop_
_entity_poly.entity_id
_entity_poly.type
_entity_poly.pdbx_seq_one_letter_code
_entity_poly.pdbx_strand_id
1 'polypeptide(L)'
;DRMVSMVMDKEYDVAVEAVRLLILILKNMEGVLTDADCESIYPVVYASNRGLASAAGEFLYWKLFYPECEIRTMGGRERRQSPGAQRTFFQLLLSFFVESELHDHAAYLVDSLWDCAGAQLKDWESLTSLLLEKDQ
;
A
#
# COMPACT_ATOMS: atom_id res chain seq x y z
N ASP A 1 -2.31 20.29 -2.63
CA ASP A 1 -3.43 20.95 -1.90
C ASP A 1 -4.82 20.62 -2.43
N ARG A 2 -5.35 21.29 -3.47
CA ARG A 2 -6.77 21.09 -3.87
C ARG A 2 -7.08 19.65 -4.29
N MET A 3 -6.21 19.02 -5.07
CA MET A 3 -6.41 17.63 -5.51
C MET A 3 -6.38 16.64 -4.35
N VAL A 4 -5.48 16.85 -3.39
CA VAL A 4 -5.38 16.02 -2.18
C VAL A 4 -6.64 16.14 -1.33
N SER A 5 -7.21 17.35 -1.21
CA SER A 5 -8.48 17.54 -0.50
C SER A 5 -9.67 16.82 -1.15
N MET A 6 -9.62 16.54 -2.46
CA MET A 6 -10.69 15.84 -3.18
C MET A 6 -10.74 14.35 -2.87
N VAL A 7 -9.71 13.78 -2.23
CA VAL A 7 -9.76 12.40 -1.72
C VAL A 7 -10.84 12.23 -0.65
N MET A 8 -11.19 13.33 0.03
CA MET A 8 -12.28 13.38 1.01
C MET A 8 -13.53 14.10 0.46
N ASP A 9 -13.74 14.05 -0.86
CA ASP A 9 -14.94 14.62 -1.48
C ASP A 9 -16.21 13.91 -0.98
N LYS A 10 -17.35 14.61 -1.03
CA LYS A 10 -18.65 14.06 -0.66
C LYS A 10 -19.10 13.00 -1.65
N GLU A 11 -18.72 13.14 -2.92
CA GLU A 11 -19.01 12.17 -3.96
C GLU A 11 -17.87 11.16 -4.06
N TYR A 12 -18.15 9.90 -3.72
CA TYR A 12 -17.14 8.84 -3.75
C TYR A 12 -16.50 8.67 -5.13
N ASP A 13 -17.27 8.80 -6.21
CA ASP A 13 -16.74 8.67 -7.57
C ASP A 13 -15.66 9.74 -7.85
N VAL A 14 -15.88 10.97 -7.39
CA VAL A 14 -14.89 12.06 -7.50
C VAL A 14 -13.66 11.75 -6.64
N ALA A 15 -13.86 11.25 -5.42
CA ALA A 15 -12.78 10.86 -4.53
C ALA A 15 -11.92 9.73 -5.12
N VAL A 16 -12.53 8.71 -5.72
CA VAL A 16 -11.81 7.61 -6.40
C VAL A 16 -10.95 8.15 -7.53
N GLU A 17 -11.52 8.99 -8.41
CA GLU A 17 -10.76 9.57 -9.52
C GLU A 17 -9.65 10.52 -9.05
N ALA A 18 -9.85 11.24 -7.94
CA ALA A 18 -8.80 12.03 -7.32
C ALA A 18 -7.62 11.15 -6.87
N VAL A 19 -7.89 10.03 -6.19
CA VAL A 19 -6.84 9.08 -5.79
C VAL A 19 -6.13 8.49 -7.01
N ARG A 20 -6.86 8.07 -8.04
CA ARG A 20 -6.28 7.55 -9.30
C ARG A 20 -5.35 8.57 -9.96
N LEU A 21 -5.74 9.84 -9.99
CA LEU A 21 -4.91 10.91 -10.52
C LEU A 21 -3.65 11.12 -9.66
N LEU A 22 -3.76 11.05 -8.33
CA LEU A 22 -2.61 11.14 -7.42
C LEU A 22 -1.65 9.96 -7.61
N ILE A 23 -2.14 8.75 -7.90
CA ILE A 23 -1.29 7.60 -8.29
C ILE A 23 -0.51 7.90 -9.57
N LEU A 24 -1.16 8.50 -10.58
CA LEU A 24 -0.48 8.88 -11.82
C LEU A 24 0.60 9.93 -11.57
N ILE A 25 0.34 10.92 -10.72
CA ILE A 25 1.34 11.92 -10.33
C ILE A 25 2.50 11.25 -9.59
N LEU A 26 2.21 10.41 -8.59
CA LEU A 26 3.22 9.68 -7.83
C LEU A 26 4.18 8.90 -8.73
N LYS A 27 3.65 8.22 -9.75
CA LYS A 27 4.44 7.38 -10.68
C LYS A 27 5.24 8.16 -11.71
N ASN A 28 4.74 9.32 -12.16
CA ASN A 28 5.29 10.02 -13.33
C ASN A 28 5.97 11.35 -12.99
N MET A 29 5.77 11.88 -11.78
CA MET A 29 6.24 13.21 -11.39
C MET A 29 6.89 13.17 -10.01
N GLU A 30 8.18 12.82 -9.98
CA GLU A 30 8.97 12.79 -8.76
C GLU A 30 8.98 14.15 -8.05
N GLY A 31 8.77 14.13 -6.74
CA GLY A 31 8.85 15.32 -5.87
C GLY A 31 7.64 16.26 -5.90
N VAL A 32 6.59 15.96 -6.67
CA VAL A 32 5.37 16.79 -6.69
C VAL A 32 4.48 16.57 -5.46
N LEU A 33 4.35 15.32 -5.01
CA LEU A 33 3.62 14.99 -3.78
C LEU A 33 4.59 15.04 -2.60
N THR A 34 4.28 15.86 -1.61
CA THR A 34 5.03 15.88 -0.35
C THR A 34 4.66 14.66 0.50
N ASP A 35 5.47 14.35 1.50
CA ASP A 35 5.15 13.24 2.41
C ASP A 35 3.87 13.54 3.22
N ALA A 36 3.64 14.80 3.60
CA ALA A 36 2.40 15.23 4.24
C ALA A 36 1.15 15.03 3.34
N ASP A 37 1.28 15.29 2.02
CA ASP A 37 0.21 15.00 1.07
C ASP A 37 -0.09 13.49 1.04
N CYS A 38 0.94 12.65 1.05
CA CYS A 38 0.79 11.19 1.04
C CYS A 38 0.16 10.67 2.34
N GLU A 39 0.65 11.14 3.49
CA GLU A 39 0.15 10.76 4.81
C GLU A 39 -1.34 11.08 4.99
N SER A 40 -1.82 12.18 4.39
CA SER A 40 -3.23 12.54 4.44
C SER A 40 -4.15 11.54 3.73
N ILE A 41 -3.62 10.73 2.80
CA ILE A 41 -4.37 9.74 2.00
C ILE A 41 -4.40 8.38 2.73
N TYR A 42 -3.41 8.09 3.56
CA TYR A 42 -3.27 6.77 4.21
C TYR A 42 -4.50 6.32 5.02
N PRO A 43 -5.19 7.18 5.79
CA PRO A 43 -6.41 6.77 6.50
C PRO A 43 -7.53 6.26 5.59
N VAL A 44 -7.52 6.61 4.30
CA VAL A 44 -8.57 6.30 3.33
C VAL A 44 -8.61 4.82 2.97
N VAL A 45 -7.53 4.07 3.21
CA VAL A 45 -7.52 2.60 3.06
C VAL A 45 -8.53 1.91 3.97
N TYR A 46 -9.00 2.60 5.00
CA TYR A 46 -10.01 2.15 5.94
C TYR A 46 -11.43 2.66 5.63
N ALA A 47 -11.64 3.32 4.49
CA ALA A 47 -12.94 3.86 4.11
C ALA A 47 -14.01 2.77 3.94
N SER A 48 -15.25 3.07 4.35
CA SER A 48 -16.38 2.13 4.20
C SER A 48 -16.78 1.89 2.74
N ASN A 49 -16.44 2.81 1.83
CA ASN A 49 -16.60 2.61 0.40
C ASN A 49 -15.41 1.80 -0.15
N ARG A 50 -15.65 0.54 -0.52
CA ARG A 50 -14.60 -0.35 -1.03
C ARG A 50 -13.88 0.20 -2.27
N GLY A 51 -14.58 0.90 -3.16
CA GLY A 51 -13.97 1.48 -4.36
C GLY A 51 -12.91 2.52 -4.02
N LEU A 52 -13.23 3.40 -3.06
CA LEU A 52 -12.28 4.39 -2.54
C LEU A 52 -11.15 3.73 -1.74
N ALA A 53 -11.47 2.79 -0.86
CA ALA A 53 -10.48 2.06 -0.07
C ALA A 53 -9.48 1.32 -0.96
N SER A 54 -9.95 0.60 -2.00
CA SER A 54 -9.11 -0.11 -2.96
C SER A 54 -8.21 0.84 -3.77
N ALA A 55 -8.72 2.00 -4.19
CA ALA A 55 -7.91 3.02 -4.85
C ALA A 55 -6.82 3.58 -3.91
N ALA A 56 -7.15 3.86 -2.64
CA ALA A 56 -6.18 4.30 -1.65
C ALA A 56 -5.15 3.20 -1.32
N GLY A 57 -5.57 1.93 -1.30
CA GLY A 57 -4.69 0.78 -1.17
C GLY A 57 -3.69 0.68 -2.32
N GLU A 58 -4.13 0.93 -3.56
CA GLU A 58 -3.23 1.02 -4.70
C GLU A 58 -2.22 2.16 -4.54
N PHE A 59 -2.66 3.35 -4.10
CA PHE A 59 -1.74 4.46 -3.82
C PHE A 59 -0.70 4.09 -2.76
N LEU A 60 -1.13 3.50 -1.65
CA LEU A 60 -0.25 3.03 -0.59
C LEU A 60 0.78 2.02 -1.11
N TYR A 61 0.34 1.09 -1.97
CA TYR A 61 1.21 0.09 -2.58
C TYR A 61 2.32 0.70 -3.43
N TRP A 62 2.00 1.68 -4.27
CA TRP A 62 3.01 2.35 -5.08
C TRP A 62 3.96 3.23 -4.28
N LYS A 63 3.50 3.82 -3.18
CA LYS A 63 4.33 4.72 -2.35
C LYS A 63 5.24 3.96 -1.37
N LEU A 64 4.74 2.90 -0.71
CA LEU A 64 5.42 2.25 0.42
C LEU A 64 5.84 0.80 0.19
N PHE A 65 5.31 0.10 -0.81
CA PHE A 65 5.62 -1.32 -1.00
C PHE A 65 6.38 -1.60 -2.30
N TYR A 66 6.09 -0.84 -3.36
CA TYR A 66 6.72 -1.02 -4.66
C TYR A 66 8.21 -0.67 -4.70
N PRO A 67 8.67 0.49 -4.18
CA PRO A 67 10.09 0.85 -4.19
C PRO A 67 10.98 -0.21 -3.52
N GLU A 68 10.51 -0.78 -2.41
CA GLU A 68 11.25 -1.74 -1.59
C GLU A 68 11.27 -3.13 -2.23
N CYS A 69 10.26 -3.45 -3.04
CA CYS A 69 10.26 -4.64 -3.90
C CYS A 69 11.21 -4.50 -5.10
N GLU A 70 11.33 -3.29 -5.69
CA GLU A 70 12.18 -3.03 -6.86
C GLU A 70 13.66 -2.81 -6.53
N ILE A 71 13.99 -2.11 -5.44
CA ILE A 71 15.39 -1.79 -5.06
C ILE A 71 16.24 -3.07 -4.89
N ARG A 72 15.62 -4.20 -4.57
CA ARG A 72 16.30 -5.50 -4.43
C ARG A 72 16.34 -6.35 -5.71
N THR A 73 15.64 -5.95 -6.78
CA THR A 73 15.59 -6.67 -8.07
C THR A 73 16.51 -6.10 -9.15
N MET A 74 17.33 -5.07 -8.84
CA MET A 74 18.36 -4.53 -9.75
C MET A 74 19.50 -5.51 -10.10
N GLY A 75 19.35 -6.79 -9.74
CA GLY A 75 20.17 -7.93 -10.15
C GLY A 75 19.51 -8.85 -11.18
N GLY A 76 18.85 -8.30 -12.21
CA GLY A 76 18.74 -8.90 -13.55
C GLY A 76 18.17 -10.33 -13.74
N ARG A 77 17.57 -11.00 -12.75
CA ARG A 77 17.01 -12.35 -12.94
C ARG A 77 15.65 -12.52 -12.27
N GLU A 78 14.68 -12.81 -13.12
CA GLU A 78 13.38 -13.42 -12.89
C GLU A 78 12.50 -12.83 -11.79
N ARG A 79 11.25 -12.55 -12.19
CA ARG A 79 10.05 -12.18 -11.39
C ARG A 79 9.66 -13.17 -10.27
N ARG A 80 10.57 -14.01 -9.79
CA ARG A 80 10.35 -14.75 -8.55
C ARG A 80 10.57 -13.76 -7.42
N GLN A 81 9.49 -13.40 -6.72
CA GLN A 81 9.55 -12.65 -5.47
C GLN A 81 10.64 -13.31 -4.61
N SER A 82 11.74 -12.58 -4.39
CA SER A 82 12.80 -13.12 -3.53
C SER A 82 12.22 -13.26 -2.12
N PRO A 83 12.63 -14.27 -1.33
CA PRO A 83 12.16 -14.42 0.05
C PRO A 83 12.35 -13.12 0.87
N GLY A 84 13.38 -12.34 0.54
CA GLY A 84 13.64 -11.03 1.14
C GLY A 84 12.60 -9.96 0.79
N ALA A 85 12.03 -9.96 -0.42
CA ALA A 85 11.00 -9.00 -0.82
C ALA A 85 9.67 -9.27 -0.07
N GLN A 86 9.31 -10.54 0.10
CA GLN A 86 8.11 -10.93 0.84
C GLN A 86 8.20 -10.55 2.33
N ARG A 87 9.37 -10.75 2.94
CA ARG A 87 9.65 -10.31 4.32
C ARG A 87 9.52 -8.80 4.46
N THR A 88 10.14 -8.03 3.57
CA THR A 88 10.07 -6.56 3.60
C THR A 88 8.65 -6.06 3.41
N PHE A 89 7.88 -6.64 2.48
CA PHE A 89 6.47 -6.31 2.30
C PHE A 89 5.67 -6.47 3.60
N PHE A 90 5.75 -7.62 4.27
CA PHE A 90 5.01 -7.85 5.50
C PHE A 90 5.50 -7.00 6.67
N GLN A 91 6.80 -6.72 6.77
CA GLN A 91 7.34 -5.81 7.78
C GLN A 91 6.77 -4.41 7.62
N LEU A 92 6.77 -3.87 6.41
CA LEU A 92 6.20 -2.54 6.11
C LEU A 92 4.69 -2.52 6.34
N LEU A 93 3.98 -3.59 5.96
CA LEU A 93 2.53 -3.69 6.18
C LEU A 93 2.19 -3.70 7.67
N LEU A 94 2.97 -4.43 8.48
CA LEU A 94 2.81 -4.45 9.94
C LEU A 94 3.17 -3.11 10.57
N SER A 95 4.27 -2.48 10.16
CA SER A 95 4.63 -1.14 10.60
C SER A 95 3.52 -0.14 10.29
N PHE A 96 3.03 -0.11 9.06
CA PHE A 96 1.92 0.75 8.66
C PHE A 96 0.67 0.51 9.50
N PHE A 97 0.28 -0.76 9.71
CA PHE A 97 -0.89 -1.11 10.49
C PHE A 97 -0.76 -0.61 11.94
N VAL A 98 0.37 -0.87 12.59
CA VAL A 98 0.64 -0.48 13.98
C VAL A 98 0.74 1.03 14.14
N GLU A 99 1.47 1.71 13.25
CA GLU A 99 1.67 3.16 13.29
C GLU A 99 0.40 3.95 12.96
N SER A 100 -0.50 3.39 12.15
CA SER A 100 -1.75 4.07 11.80
C SER A 100 -2.68 4.27 12.99
N GLU A 101 -2.71 3.33 13.95
CA GLU A 101 -3.59 3.35 15.13
C GLU A 101 -5.09 3.61 14.82
N LEU A 102 -5.55 3.33 13.59
CA LEU A 102 -6.93 3.63 13.15
C LEU A 102 -7.92 2.49 13.41
N HIS A 103 -7.46 1.24 13.46
CA HIS A 103 -8.30 0.06 13.60
C HIS A 103 -7.63 -1.04 14.44
N ASP A 104 -8.42 -1.74 15.27
CA ASP A 104 -7.96 -2.86 16.09
C ASP A 104 -7.70 -4.15 15.29
N HIS A 105 -8.12 -4.19 14.03
CA HIS A 105 -7.98 -5.37 13.17
C HIS A 105 -7.58 -4.99 11.73
N ALA A 106 -6.83 -5.88 11.07
CA ALA A 106 -6.30 -5.62 9.73
C ALA A 106 -7.30 -5.86 8.57
N ALA A 107 -8.56 -6.25 8.84
CA ALA A 107 -9.49 -6.70 7.80
C ALA A 107 -9.70 -5.67 6.66
N TYR A 108 -9.91 -4.39 6.99
CA TYR A 108 -10.08 -3.33 5.98
C TYR A 108 -8.78 -3.01 5.23
N LEU A 109 -7.64 -3.00 5.93
CA LEU A 109 -6.33 -2.80 5.31
C LEU A 109 -6.01 -3.92 4.32
N VAL A 110 -6.30 -5.18 4.69
CA VAL A 110 -6.09 -6.32 3.81
C VAL A 110 -7.05 -6.30 2.62
N ASP A 111 -8.33 -5.94 2.80
CA ASP A 111 -9.30 -5.84 1.70
C ASP A 111 -8.94 -4.72 0.71
N SER A 112 -8.50 -3.55 1.20
CA SER A 112 -8.07 -2.43 0.35
C SER A 112 -6.85 -2.76 -0.51
N LEU A 113 -5.94 -3.60 0.00
CA LEU A 113 -4.76 -4.06 -0.74
C LEU A 113 -4.99 -5.33 -1.57
N TRP A 114 -6.18 -5.95 -1.47
CA TRP A 114 -6.43 -7.28 -2.03
C TRP A 114 -6.28 -7.33 -3.55
N ASP A 115 -6.66 -6.24 -4.22
CA ASP A 115 -6.65 -6.16 -5.67
C ASP A 115 -5.23 -5.86 -6.22
N CYS A 116 -4.42 -5.03 -5.54
CA CYS A 116 -3.08 -4.62 -5.99
C CYS A 116 -1.93 -5.48 -5.45
N ALA A 117 -2.04 -6.00 -4.23
CA ALA A 117 -0.99 -6.78 -3.54
C ALA A 117 -1.44 -8.23 -3.26
N GLY A 118 -2.49 -8.70 -3.93
CA GLY A 118 -3.10 -10.00 -3.67
C GLY A 118 -2.16 -11.20 -3.84
N ALA A 119 -1.12 -11.09 -4.68
CA ALA A 119 -0.13 -12.16 -4.83
C ALA A 119 0.71 -12.30 -3.56
N GLN A 120 1.21 -11.19 -3.01
CA GLN A 120 1.98 -11.16 -1.77
C GLN A 120 1.11 -11.53 -0.56
N LEU A 121 -0.12 -11.02 -0.49
CA LEU A 121 -1.04 -11.31 0.61
C LEU A 121 -1.42 -12.78 0.68
N LYS A 122 -1.45 -13.49 -0.46
CA LYS A 122 -1.80 -14.92 -0.53
C LYS A 122 -0.62 -15.86 -0.39
N ASP A 123 0.60 -15.36 -0.23
CA ASP A 123 1.79 -16.18 0.02
C ASP A 123 1.84 -16.65 1.50
N TRP A 124 0.91 -17.54 1.83
CA TRP A 124 0.74 -18.09 3.18
C TRP A 124 1.91 -18.97 3.62
N GLU A 125 2.60 -19.61 2.67
CA GLU A 125 3.76 -20.45 2.96
C GLU A 125 4.94 -19.60 3.44
N SER A 126 5.24 -18.51 2.74
CA SER A 126 6.26 -17.56 3.18
C SER A 126 5.87 -16.87 4.48
N LEU A 127 4.59 -16.47 4.64
CA LEU A 127 4.11 -15.85 5.87
C LEU A 127 4.26 -16.79 7.08
N THR A 128 3.87 -18.06 6.93
CA THR A 128 3.99 -19.06 7.99
C THR A 128 5.46 -19.32 8.32
N SER A 129 6.32 -19.37 7.29
CA SER A 129 7.76 -19.53 7.48
C SER A 129 8.36 -18.36 8.26
N LEU A 130 7.97 -17.12 7.96
CA LEU A 130 8.40 -15.92 8.70
C LEU A 130 8.01 -15.94 10.17
N LEU A 131 6.84 -16.49 10.52
CA LEU A 131 6.39 -16.62 11.91
C LEU A 131 7.11 -17.73 12.68
N LEU A 132 7.66 -18.72 11.96
CA LEU A 132 8.36 -19.87 12.52
C LEU A 132 9.88 -19.73 12.53
N GLU A 133 10.44 -18.76 11.80
CA GLU A 133 11.84 -18.37 11.89
C GLU A 133 12.14 -17.99 13.35
N LYS A 134 12.90 -18.84 14.05
CA LYS A 134 13.43 -18.50 15.37
C LYS A 134 14.46 -17.39 15.19
N ASP A 135 14.37 -16.35 16.01
CA ASP A 135 15.42 -15.35 16.15
C ASP A 135 16.76 -16.09 16.40
N GLN A 136 17.64 -16.07 15.40
CA GLN A 136 19.02 -16.54 15.51
C GLN A 136 19.89 -15.47 16.14
#